data_AF-A0AAV5CAB5-F1
#
_entry.id   AF-A0AAV5CAB5-F1
#
_cell.length_a   1.000
_cell.length_b   1.000
_cell.length_c   1.000
_cell.angle_alpha   90.00
_cell.angle_beta   90.00
_cell.angle_gamma   90.00
#
_symmetry.space_group_name_H-M   'P 1'
#
loop_
_entity.id
_entity.type
_entity.pdbx_description
1 polymer ?
#
loop_
_entity_poly.entity_id
_entity_poly.type
_entity_poly.pdbx_seq_one_letter_code
_entity_poly.pdbx_strand_id
1 'polypeptide(L)'
;MGAEADQQEHKIGPVVVPAPQPRKGVTSWALDLLESIVVRLGHDKSKPLHWLSGNFAPVRDETPPAPDLPVRGYLPECLNGEFVRVGPNPKFVPVAGYHWFDGDGYVIQAVSFGML
;
A
#
# COMPACT_ATOMS: atom_id res chain seq x y z
N MET A 1 -26.35 -41.23 10.65
CA MET A 1 -27.08 -39.95 10.54
C MET A 1 -26.16 -38.88 11.12
N GLY A 2 -25.35 -38.27 10.26
CA GLY A 2 -24.35 -37.26 10.60
C GLY A 2 -23.96 -36.59 9.29
N ALA A 3 -24.23 -35.29 9.17
CA ALA A 3 -24.22 -34.54 7.93
C ALA A 3 -22.80 -34.33 7.39
N GLU A 4 -22.59 -34.63 6.11
CA GLU A 4 -21.44 -34.17 5.33
C GLU A 4 -21.51 -32.65 5.20
N ALA A 5 -20.45 -31.97 5.67
CA ALA A 5 -20.27 -30.54 5.51
C ALA A 5 -19.87 -30.25 4.06
N ASP A 6 -20.80 -29.63 3.34
CA ASP A 6 -20.64 -29.14 1.98
C ASP A 6 -19.56 -28.04 1.94
N GLN A 7 -18.38 -28.36 1.39
CA GLN A 7 -17.33 -27.39 1.14
C GLN A 7 -17.73 -26.56 -0.09
N GLN A 8 -18.47 -25.48 0.14
CA GLN A 8 -18.76 -24.50 -0.91
C GLN A 8 -17.49 -23.72 -1.25
N GLU A 9 -16.84 -24.15 -2.33
CA GLU A 9 -15.78 -23.43 -3.02
C GLU A 9 -16.33 -22.09 -3.53
N HIS A 10 -16.01 -21.01 -2.81
CA HIS A 10 -16.38 -19.64 -3.20
C HIS A 10 -15.60 -19.28 -4.47
N LYS A 11 -16.21 -19.53 -5.63
CA LYS A 11 -15.68 -19.11 -6.93
C LYS A 11 -15.65 -17.58 -6.98
N ILE A 12 -14.48 -17.01 -6.68
CA ILE A 12 -14.20 -15.61 -6.93
C ILE A 12 -14.42 -15.40 -8.43
N GLY A 13 -15.41 -14.56 -8.77
CA GLY A 13 -15.79 -14.26 -10.16
C GLY A 13 -14.59 -13.77 -10.98
N PRO A 14 -14.70 -13.75 -12.31
CA PRO A 14 -13.60 -13.32 -13.17
C PRO A 14 -13.14 -11.92 -12.74
N VAL A 15 -11.92 -11.82 -12.23
CA VAL A 15 -11.28 -10.55 -11.89
C VAL A 15 -11.15 -9.80 -13.21
N VAL A 16 -12.05 -8.85 -13.44
CA VAL A 16 -11.99 -7.96 -14.60
C VAL A 16 -10.83 -7.01 -14.34
N VAL A 17 -9.65 -7.36 -14.86
CA VAL A 17 -8.50 -6.46 -14.86
C VAL A 17 -8.88 -5.26 -15.74
N PRO A 18 -9.06 -4.05 -15.18
CA PRO A 18 -9.29 -2.88 -16.00
C PRO A 18 -8.02 -2.68 -16.84
N ALA A 19 -8.15 -2.76 -18.16
CA ALA A 19 -7.09 -2.38 -19.09
C ALA A 19 -7.41 -0.99 -19.64
N PRO A 20 -7.17 0.09 -18.88
CA PRO A 20 -7.37 1.44 -19.41
C PRO A 20 -6.41 1.64 -20.58
N GLN A 21 -6.94 2.13 -21.71
CA GLN A 21 -6.12 2.54 -22.84
C GLN A 21 -5.87 4.05 -22.72
N PRO A 22 -4.72 4.48 -22.15
CA PRO A 22 -4.43 5.91 -22.02
C PRO A 22 -4.30 6.54 -23.41
N ARG A 23 -5.24 7.45 -23.74
CA ARG A 23 -5.20 8.21 -25.00
C ARG A 23 -4.22 9.37 -24.86
N LYS A 24 -2.97 9.14 -25.24
CA LYS A 24 -1.92 10.18 -25.31
C LYS A 24 -2.10 11.05 -26.56
N GLY A 25 -3.17 11.85 -26.58
CA GLY A 25 -3.43 12.84 -27.63
C GLY A 25 -2.96 14.24 -27.25
N VAL A 26 -3.00 15.17 -28.21
CA VAL A 26 -2.65 16.59 -28.01
C VAL A 26 -3.51 17.24 -26.91
N THR A 27 -4.75 16.79 -26.75
CA THR A 27 -5.66 17.24 -25.69
C THR A 27 -5.21 16.81 -24.29
N SER A 28 -4.75 15.57 -24.13
CA SER A 28 -4.21 15.07 -22.85
C SER A 28 -2.96 15.87 -22.46
N TRP A 29 -2.06 16.10 -23.43
CA TRP A 29 -0.89 16.93 -23.21
C TRP A 29 -1.24 18.35 -22.76
N ALA A 30 -2.23 18.98 -23.38
CA ALA A 30 -2.65 20.33 -23.02
C ALA A 30 -3.27 20.39 -21.61
N LEU A 31 -4.04 19.38 -21.22
CA LEU A 31 -4.61 19.27 -19.87
C LEU A 31 -3.51 19.08 -18.81
N ASP A 32 -2.55 18.18 -19.05
CA ASP A 32 -1.41 17.95 -18.16
C ASP A 32 -0.57 19.22 -17.98
N LEU A 33 -0.40 20.00 -19.06
CA LEU A 33 0.33 21.28 -19.00
C LEU A 33 -0.41 22.32 -18.15
N LEU A 34 -1.73 22.45 -18.32
CA LEU A 34 -2.55 23.37 -17.54
C LEU A 34 -2.54 22.99 -16.05
N GLU A 35 -2.71 21.71 -15.73
CA GLU A 35 -2.59 21.21 -14.36
C GLU A 35 -1.23 21.57 -13.76
N SER A 36 -0.13 21.33 -14.49
CA SER A 36 1.22 21.64 -14.01
C SER A 36 1.39 23.13 -13.69
N ILE A 37 0.83 24.02 -14.51
CA ILE A 37 0.89 25.47 -14.28
C ILE A 37 0.09 25.85 -13.03
N VAL A 38 -1.14 25.36 -12.89
CA VAL A 38 -2.00 25.64 -11.73
C VAL A 38 -1.36 25.16 -10.43
N VAL A 39 -0.84 23.93 -10.41
CA VAL A 39 -0.19 23.38 -9.20
C VAL A 39 1.07 24.17 -8.84
N ARG A 40 1.89 24.56 -9.82
CA ARG A 40 3.09 25.39 -9.57
C ARG A 40 2.75 26.76 -8.99
N LEU A 41 1.60 27.34 -9.35
CA LEU A 41 1.15 28.64 -8.84
C LEU A 41 0.48 28.52 -7.46
N GLY A 42 -0.28 27.45 -7.21
CA GLY A 42 -1.04 27.27 -5.96
C GLY A 42 -0.30 26.56 -4.83
N HIS A 43 0.74 25.77 -5.13
CA HIS A 43 1.44 24.97 -4.14
C HIS A 43 2.78 25.59 -3.72
N ASP A 44 2.82 26.07 -2.49
CA ASP A 44 4.04 26.56 -1.87
C ASP A 44 4.93 25.39 -1.43
N LYS A 45 5.96 25.11 -2.23
CA LYS A 45 6.95 24.05 -1.97
C LYS A 45 7.78 24.27 -0.70
N SER A 46 7.73 25.46 -0.10
CA SER A 46 8.43 25.74 1.16
C SER A 46 7.74 25.11 2.37
N LYS A 47 6.45 24.74 2.25
CA LYS A 47 5.71 24.10 3.34
C LYS A 47 6.19 22.66 3.54
N PRO A 48 6.64 22.27 4.74
CA PRO A 48 7.09 20.91 5.00
C PRO A 48 5.95 19.91 4.86
N LEU A 49 6.18 18.84 4.10
CA LEU A 49 5.28 17.68 4.02
C LEU A 49 5.54 16.77 5.22
N HIS A 50 4.97 17.12 6.37
CA HIS A 50 5.20 16.41 7.63
C HIS A 50 4.91 14.90 7.54
N TRP A 51 3.86 14.53 6.79
CA TRP A 51 3.39 13.15 6.59
C TRP A 51 4.19 12.34 5.56
N LEU A 52 5.33 12.86 5.07
CA LEU A 52 6.29 12.14 4.22
C LEU A 52 7.70 12.16 4.80
N SER A 53 7.82 12.46 6.10
CA SER A 53 9.10 12.62 6.78
C SER A 53 9.23 11.66 7.98
N GLY A 54 10.46 11.28 8.31
CA GLY A 54 10.75 10.38 9.42
C GLY A 54 10.03 9.03 9.27
N ASN A 55 9.29 8.61 10.30
CA ASN A 55 8.56 7.34 10.31
C ASN A 55 7.36 7.31 9.34
N PHE A 56 6.96 8.45 8.76
CA PHE A 56 5.93 8.54 7.72
C PHE A 56 6.52 8.62 6.32
N ALA A 57 7.85 8.55 6.18
CA ALA A 57 8.48 8.53 4.88
C ALA A 57 8.07 7.27 4.09
N PRO A 58 7.84 7.39 2.78
CA PRO A 58 7.48 6.26 1.94
C PRO A 58 8.63 5.24 1.86
N VAL A 59 8.27 3.96 1.97
CA VAL A 59 9.17 2.84 1.71
C VAL A 59 8.98 2.43 0.25
N ARG A 60 10.02 2.58 -0.58
CA ARG A 60 9.91 2.37 -2.03
C ARG A 60 9.95 0.92 -2.45
N ASP A 61 10.73 0.12 -1.73
CA ASP A 61 11.00 -1.27 -2.08
C ASP A 61 10.35 -2.20 -1.06
N GLU A 62 9.70 -3.25 -1.56
CA GLU A 62 9.15 -4.29 -0.70
C GLU A 62 10.31 -5.11 -0.14
N THR A 63 10.32 -5.34 1.18
CA THR A 63 11.35 -6.18 1.79
C THR A 63 10.92 -7.64 1.70
N PRO A 64 11.76 -8.56 1.17
CA PRO A 64 11.43 -9.98 1.12
C PRO A 64 11.32 -10.56 2.55
N PRO A 65 10.64 -11.70 2.74
CA PRO A 65 10.54 -12.35 4.03
C PRO A 65 11.93 -12.63 4.62
N ALA A 66 12.17 -12.12 5.83
CA ALA A 66 13.38 -12.39 6.60
C ALA A 66 13.09 -13.45 7.66
N PRO A 67 13.76 -14.63 7.63
CA PRO A 67 13.62 -15.61 8.70
C PRO A 67 14.42 -15.20 9.95
N ASP A 68 14.16 -15.90 11.06
CA ASP A 68 14.98 -15.86 12.28
C ASP A 68 15.19 -14.47 12.90
N LEU A 69 14.10 -13.66 12.98
CA LEU A 69 14.17 -12.36 13.64
C LEU A 69 14.59 -12.52 15.12
N PRO A 70 15.49 -11.65 15.63
CA PRO A 70 16.00 -11.77 16.99
C PRO A 70 14.87 -11.56 18.02
N VAL A 71 14.64 -12.57 18.85
CA VAL A 71 13.66 -12.53 19.94
C VAL A 71 14.37 -12.23 21.25
N ARG A 72 13.84 -11.28 22.02
CA ARG A 72 14.25 -11.04 23.41
C ARG A 72 13.18 -11.56 24.35
N GLY A 73 13.55 -12.48 25.24
CA GLY A 73 12.62 -13.15 26.14
C GLY A 73 12.10 -14.47 25.55
N TYR A 74 10.81 -14.76 25.77
CA TYR A 74 10.18 -16.01 25.37
C TYR A 74 8.86 -15.74 24.63
N LEU A 75 8.67 -16.37 23.47
CA LEU A 75 7.41 -16.36 22.72
C LEU A 75 6.55 -17.56 23.17
N PRO A 76 5.26 -17.37 23.47
CA PRO A 76 4.37 -18.48 23.83
C PRO A 76 4.24 -19.50 22.68
N GLU A 77 4.33 -20.80 22.99
CA GLU A 77 4.18 -21.89 22.00
C GLU A 77 2.81 -21.90 21.32
N CYS A 78 1.79 -21.35 21.97
CA CYS A 78 0.45 -21.23 21.40
C CYS A 78 0.31 -20.09 20.38
N LEU A 79 1.32 -19.23 20.22
CA LEU A 79 1.31 -18.16 19.23
C LEU A 79 1.68 -18.73 17.85
N ASN A 80 0.66 -19.16 17.12
CA ASN A 80 0.79 -19.67 15.76
C ASN A 80 -0.13 -18.86 14.83
N GLY A 81 0.46 -18.13 13.90
CA GLY A 81 -0.29 -17.26 12.98
C GLY A 81 0.54 -16.10 12.44
N GLU A 82 -0.14 -15.15 11.82
CA GLU A 82 0.50 -14.00 11.17
C GLU A 82 -0.09 -12.68 11.69
N PHE A 83 0.78 -11.74 12.01
CA PHE A 83 0.42 -10.38 12.33
C PHE A 83 0.66 -9.49 11.12
N VAL A 84 -0.42 -9.01 10.50
CA VAL A 84 -0.37 -8.16 9.31
C VAL A 84 -0.93 -6.78 9.64
N ARG A 85 -0.23 -5.73 9.22
CA ARG A 85 -0.71 -4.34 9.31
C ARG A 85 -0.74 -3.68 7.94
N VAL A 86 -1.86 -3.01 7.67
CA VAL A 86 -2.02 -2.14 6.51
C VAL A 86 -1.73 -0.71 6.93
N GLY A 87 -1.05 0.03 6.06
CA GLY A 87 -0.79 1.45 6.25
C GLY A 87 -0.62 2.17 4.91
N PRO A 88 -0.65 3.51 4.95
CA PRO A 88 -0.44 4.35 3.79
C PRO A 88 1.03 4.31 3.36
N ASN A 89 1.29 3.98 2.10
CA ASN A 89 2.62 4.07 1.50
C ASN A 89 2.49 4.59 0.07
N PRO A 90 2.67 5.90 -0.18
CA PRO A 90 2.41 6.50 -1.48
C PRO A 90 3.38 5.96 -2.53
N LYS A 91 2.85 5.35 -3.59
CA LYS A 91 3.66 4.80 -4.69
C LYS A 91 4.29 5.90 -5.55
N PHE A 92 3.61 7.05 -5.65
CA PHE A 92 4.05 8.20 -6.42
C PHE A 92 4.25 9.42 -5.52
N VAL A 93 5.15 10.30 -5.92
CA VAL A 93 5.36 11.56 -5.20
C VAL A 93 4.09 12.42 -5.35
N PRO A 94 3.47 12.87 -4.25
CA PRO A 94 2.27 13.69 -4.33
C PRO A 94 2.56 15.03 -5.00
N VAL A 95 1.60 15.50 -5.80
CA VAL A 95 1.75 16.70 -6.61
C VAL A 95 1.56 17.98 -5.77
N ALA A 96 0.84 17.88 -4.64
CA ALA A 96 0.54 18.98 -3.71
C ALA A 96 0.56 18.49 -2.25
N GLY A 97 -0.20 19.15 -1.37
CA GLY A 97 -0.31 18.74 0.05
C GLY A 97 -0.71 17.27 0.20
N TYR A 98 -0.17 16.62 1.22
CA TYR A 98 -0.33 15.18 1.45
C TYR A 98 -0.64 14.92 2.92
N HIS A 99 -1.75 14.24 3.17
CA HIS A 99 -2.12 13.74 4.49
C HIS A 99 -1.83 12.23 4.55
N TRP A 100 -1.54 11.70 5.73
CA TRP A 100 -1.26 10.26 5.88
C TRP A 100 -2.42 9.34 5.43
N PHE A 101 -3.65 9.82 5.26
CA PHE A 101 -4.76 8.98 4.76
C PHE A 101 -4.87 8.98 3.23
N ASP A 102 -4.07 9.80 2.54
CA ASP A 102 -4.12 9.93 1.07
C ASP A 102 -3.23 8.92 0.35
N GLY A 103 -2.48 8.11 1.10
CA GLY A 103 -1.54 7.13 0.56
C GLY A 103 -2.20 5.87 0.01
N ASP A 104 -1.51 5.22 -0.92
CA ASP A 104 -1.91 3.91 -1.40
C ASP A 104 -1.90 2.90 -0.24
N GLY A 105 -2.93 2.06 -0.18
CA GLY A 105 -3.02 1.00 0.81
C GLY A 105 -1.94 -0.05 0.59
N TYR A 106 -1.10 -0.27 1.58
CA TYR A 106 0.04 -1.17 1.48
C TYR A 106 0.16 -2.04 2.74
N VAL A 107 0.60 -3.30 2.58
CA VAL A 107 0.97 -4.14 3.74
C VAL A 107 2.34 -3.69 4.20
N ILE A 108 2.36 -2.79 5.18
CA ILE A 108 3.61 -2.19 5.67
C ILE A 108 4.39 -3.12 6.59
N GLN A 109 3.74 -4.11 7.19
CA GLN A 109 4.38 -5.04 8.10
C GLN A 109 3.62 -6.37 8.15
N ALA A 110 4.36 -7.47 8.03
CA ALA A 110 3.90 -8.83 8.25
C ALA A 110 4.93 -9.55 9.15
N VAL A 111 4.45 -10.27 10.17
CA VAL A 111 5.29 -11.09 11.04
C VAL A 111 4.59 -12.42 11.29
N SER A 112 5.25 -13.52 10.92
CA SER A 112 4.75 -14.88 11.13
C SER A 112 5.35 -15.49 12.38
N PHE A 113 4.51 -16.18 13.16
CA PHE A 113 4.88 -16.92 14.36
C PHE A 113 4.50 -18.38 14.19
N GLY A 114 5.40 -19.29 14.51
CA GLY A 114 5.23 -20.73 14.34
C GLY A 114 6.40 -21.37 13.59
N MET A 115 6.45 -22.70 13.60
CA MET A 115 7.44 -23.47 12.84
C MET A 115 7.04 -23.43 11.35
N LEU A 116 7.98 -23.03 10.48
CA LEU A 116 7.85 -23.19 9.02
C LEU A 116 7.82 -24.67 8.63
#